data_AF-A0A6J2XMD9-F1
#
_entry.id   AF-A0A6J2XMD9-F1
#
_cell.length_a   1.000
_cell.length_b   1.000
_cell.length_c   1.000
_cell.angle_alpha   90.00
_cell.angle_beta   90.00
_cell.angle_gamma   90.00
#
_symmetry.space_group_name_H-M   'P 1'
#
loop_
_entity.id
_entity.type
_entity.pdbx_description
1 polymer ?
#
loop_
_entity_poly.entity_id
_entity_poly.type
_entity_poly.pdbx_seq_one_letter_code
_entity_poly.pdbx_strand_id
1 'polypeptide(L)'
;MATMNTLTFKIFIVFLCLFEFSAGNKKCDVEQKLLCRKQTDCSSCIRAHACCNWCYHPTFEGVKCDLVDSLPECNGFIEYNKNETQTQNINAENSSSDNGAQITPRNIKVLLRNERAVNISFIYQAARNYPLELYYLADLSYSMRDHIETFRSLGHEFSKSLQNLTKNYKLAFGSFLDKPGMPFALTDMENLINPCKWEMEICNPNYLFKHILNFTHSSDKFSEAVRESQISMNLDGPEGALEAIYQILVCGEKFGWTQESYKLVVLSTDGLLHTAGDGILVGATLRNNGTCMIDYNGEHTAPLQYDYPSLDEIRYLLRKKKVNLIVAVPRNSSSYYLNLANSVFEKEMYVALLEGDSSNILDLVNDGFKQFIRQVEFSANTSDTPNLSVRFFADCNGIGIFEEISECKNIEEYTPINFKAELNLTEWEDFDEETIIIREKSINEEIIVHIETVGSCKCQNLNNNKRCTHGSIDCDLCKCDIGWKGEHCEEKCSDSLIDCINNTSEYLCSGSGHSDERDWSWSDSCTKSKTKTKNDQCNTKTKNCQLRSLEHPQKENSTPPTPSDAIHKEYTILRNTSL
;
A
#
# COMPACT_ATOMS: atom_id res chain seq x y z
N MET A 1 25.70 40.87 -54.99
CA MET A 1 25.01 40.59 -53.72
C MET A 1 24.94 39.08 -53.58
N ALA A 2 25.97 38.44 -53.03
CA ALA A 2 26.36 38.57 -51.63
C ALA A 2 25.16 38.14 -50.76
N THR A 3 25.13 36.89 -50.31
CA THR A 3 25.43 36.58 -48.90
C THR A 3 24.52 37.34 -47.94
N MET A 4 23.29 36.87 -47.76
CA MET A 4 22.32 37.16 -46.67
C MET A 4 21.00 36.52 -47.14
N ASN A 5 20.55 35.35 -46.72
CA ASN A 5 20.09 35.05 -45.37
C ASN A 5 20.07 33.53 -45.11
N THR A 6 21.19 32.89 -45.43
CA THR A 6 21.67 31.73 -44.68
C THR A 6 21.93 32.06 -43.19
N LEU A 7 21.92 33.34 -42.81
CA LEU A 7 22.02 33.82 -41.43
C LEU A 7 20.76 33.50 -40.60
N THR A 8 19.55 33.67 -41.15
CA THR A 8 18.31 33.32 -40.42
C THR A 8 18.12 31.82 -40.27
N PHE A 9 18.54 31.02 -41.26
CA PHE A 9 18.49 29.56 -41.17
C PHE A 9 19.55 28.99 -40.20
N LYS A 10 20.73 29.63 -40.10
CA LYS A 10 21.73 29.29 -39.07
C LYS A 10 21.35 29.78 -37.68
N ILE A 11 20.66 30.92 -37.53
CA ILE A 11 20.15 31.38 -36.23
C ILE A 11 19.05 30.43 -35.70
N PHE A 12 18.22 29.87 -36.59
CA PHE A 12 17.19 28.91 -36.18
C PHE A 12 17.76 27.54 -35.80
N ILE A 13 18.83 27.08 -36.48
CA ILE A 13 19.56 25.86 -36.11
C ILE A 13 20.40 26.06 -34.84
N VAL A 14 20.95 27.26 -34.60
CA VAL A 14 21.64 27.57 -33.33
C VAL A 14 20.66 27.67 -32.16
N PHE A 15 19.42 28.15 -32.36
CA PHE A 15 18.39 28.15 -31.31
C PHE A 15 17.80 26.76 -31.02
N LEU A 16 17.67 25.89 -32.03
CA LEU A 16 17.21 24.51 -31.86
C LEU A 16 18.31 23.54 -31.39
N CYS A 17 19.59 23.87 -31.58
CA CYS A 17 20.71 23.14 -30.97
C CYS A 17 21.13 23.70 -29.60
N LEU A 18 20.64 24.87 -29.16
CA LEU A 18 20.88 25.39 -27.79
C LEU A 18 19.75 25.10 -26.81
N PHE A 19 18.62 24.55 -27.26
CA PHE A 19 17.82 23.66 -26.43
C PHE A 19 18.46 22.26 -26.41
N GLU A 20 19.76 22.22 -26.12
CA GLU A 20 20.30 21.17 -25.27
C GLU A 20 19.52 21.22 -23.95
N PHE A 21 18.38 20.54 -23.90
CA PHE A 21 17.98 19.83 -22.69
C PHE A 21 18.83 18.55 -22.62
N SER A 22 20.16 18.73 -22.65
CA SER A 22 20.96 17.97 -21.72
C SER A 22 20.48 18.49 -20.36
N ALA A 23 19.98 17.60 -19.51
CA ALA A 23 19.96 17.86 -18.08
C ALA A 23 21.43 18.11 -17.72
N GLY A 24 21.85 19.38 -17.84
CA GLY A 24 23.23 19.76 -17.71
C GLY A 24 23.72 19.26 -16.37
N ASN A 25 24.87 18.59 -16.37
CA ASN A 25 25.68 18.47 -15.17
C ASN A 25 25.76 19.88 -14.56
N LYS A 26 24.92 20.17 -13.57
CA LYS A 26 24.96 21.45 -12.85
C LYS A 26 26.37 21.56 -12.33
N LYS A 27 27.15 22.47 -12.92
CA LYS A 27 28.47 22.80 -12.39
C LYS A 27 28.25 23.24 -10.95
N CYS A 28 28.95 22.57 -10.04
CA CYS A 28 28.99 22.95 -8.65
C CYS A 28 29.37 24.44 -8.56
N ASP A 29 28.50 25.23 -7.95
CA ASP A 29 28.66 26.67 -7.83
C ASP A 29 29.09 27.06 -6.40
N VAL A 30 29.09 28.37 -6.15
CA VAL A 30 29.52 28.95 -4.87
C VAL A 30 28.61 28.54 -3.71
N GLU A 31 27.33 28.26 -3.97
CA GLU A 31 26.37 27.84 -2.95
C GLU A 31 26.69 26.43 -2.44
N GLN A 32 26.93 25.48 -3.36
CA GLN A 32 27.34 24.14 -2.95
C GLN A 32 28.69 24.14 -2.25
N LYS A 33 29.62 24.99 -2.69
CA LYS A 33 30.90 25.18 -1.99
C LYS A 33 30.71 25.61 -0.54
N LEU A 34 29.83 26.58 -0.28
CA LEU A 34 29.53 27.03 1.08
C LEU A 34 28.84 25.92 1.90
N LEU A 35 27.96 25.14 1.28
CA LEU A 35 27.29 24.00 1.92
C LEU A 35 28.29 22.92 2.34
N CYS A 36 29.27 22.58 1.48
CA CYS A 36 30.32 21.62 1.80
C CYS A 36 31.18 22.11 2.97
N ARG A 37 31.66 23.36 2.92
CA ARG A 37 32.56 23.91 3.93
C ARG A 37 31.95 24.08 5.33
N LYS A 38 30.62 23.98 5.46
CA LYS A 38 29.92 23.95 6.76
C LYS A 38 30.02 22.60 7.48
N GLN A 39 30.39 21.55 6.75
CA GLN A 39 30.43 20.19 7.28
C GLN A 39 31.73 19.94 8.06
N THR A 40 31.59 19.32 9.23
CA THR A 40 32.69 19.13 10.19
C THR A 40 33.30 17.75 10.16
N ASP A 41 32.58 16.75 9.63
CA ASP A 41 33.03 15.38 9.51
C ASP A 41 32.85 14.86 8.07
N CYS A 42 33.50 13.73 7.78
CA CYS A 42 33.51 13.17 6.45
C CYS A 42 32.11 12.71 6.00
N SER A 43 31.38 12.02 6.88
CA SER A 43 30.08 11.47 6.53
C SER A 43 29.06 12.59 6.26
N SER A 44 29.02 13.62 7.10
CA SER A 44 28.18 14.80 6.88
C SER A 44 28.58 15.57 5.61
N CYS A 45 29.88 15.65 5.31
CA CYS A 45 30.40 16.21 4.06
C CYS A 45 29.84 15.49 2.83
N ILE A 46 29.97 14.16 2.79
CA ILE A 46 29.53 13.36 1.65
C ILE A 46 28.00 13.41 1.51
N ARG A 47 27.26 13.46 2.61
CA ARG A 47 25.79 13.57 2.63
C ARG A 47 25.29 14.93 2.14
N ALA A 48 26.02 16.01 2.41
CA ALA A 48 25.56 17.37 2.17
C ALA A 48 25.24 17.66 0.70
N HIS A 49 26.12 17.28 -0.24
CA HIS A 49 25.86 17.43 -1.67
C HIS A 49 26.81 16.60 -2.53
N ALA A 50 26.40 16.27 -3.76
CA ALA A 50 27.22 15.53 -4.74
C ALA A 50 28.52 16.21 -5.16
N CYS A 51 28.63 17.49 -4.86
CA CYS A 51 29.80 18.31 -5.12
C CYS A 51 30.84 18.26 -3.98
N CYS A 52 30.44 17.79 -2.81
CA CYS A 52 31.26 17.83 -1.60
C CYS A 52 32.16 16.60 -1.55
N ASN A 53 33.46 16.82 -1.48
CA ASN A 53 34.48 15.79 -1.35
C ASN A 53 35.25 16.03 -0.05
N TRP A 54 35.77 14.96 0.53
CA TRP A 54 36.50 15.04 1.79
C TRP A 54 37.99 14.75 1.60
N CYS A 55 38.84 15.66 2.07
CA CYS A 55 40.27 15.45 2.14
C CYS A 55 40.67 14.79 3.47
N TYR A 56 41.24 13.59 3.39
CA TYR A 56 41.75 12.85 4.54
C TYR A 56 43.28 12.79 4.56
N HIS A 57 43.96 13.72 3.88
CA HIS A 57 45.42 13.84 3.91
C HIS A 57 45.88 14.31 5.30
N PRO A 58 46.75 13.58 6.02
CA PRO A 58 47.09 13.86 7.42
C PRO A 58 47.79 15.20 7.69
N THR A 59 48.50 15.75 6.69
CA THR A 59 49.19 17.05 6.81
C THR A 59 48.41 18.22 6.19
N PHE A 60 47.14 18.03 5.84
CA PHE A 60 46.33 19.08 5.25
C PHE A 60 45.67 19.93 6.33
N GLU A 61 46.02 21.21 6.38
CA GLU A 61 45.53 22.18 7.38
C GLU A 61 44.36 23.05 6.87
N GLY A 62 43.84 22.75 5.67
CA GLY A 62 42.73 23.48 5.06
C GLY A 62 41.34 22.95 5.46
N VAL A 63 40.29 23.52 4.84
CA VAL A 63 38.93 23.02 5.01
C VAL A 63 38.80 21.67 4.33
N LYS A 64 38.59 20.62 5.12
CA LYS A 64 38.58 19.23 4.64
C LYS A 64 37.42 18.89 3.71
N CYS A 65 36.24 19.49 3.90
CA CYS A 65 35.09 19.33 3.02
C CYS A 65 34.96 20.47 2.00
N ASP A 66 35.19 20.20 0.72
CA ASP A 66 35.12 21.22 -0.33
C ASP A 66 34.84 20.62 -1.72
N LEU A 67 34.74 21.49 -2.73
CA LEU A 67 34.75 21.11 -4.13
C LEU A 67 36.12 20.54 -4.51
N VAL A 68 36.12 19.58 -5.44
CA VAL A 68 37.34 18.87 -5.87
C VAL A 68 38.46 19.82 -6.34
N ASP A 69 38.09 20.89 -7.08
CA ASP A 69 39.03 21.88 -7.60
C ASP A 69 39.71 22.71 -6.49
N SER A 70 39.11 22.73 -5.29
CA SER A 70 39.62 23.45 -4.12
C SER A 70 40.44 22.56 -3.19
N LEU A 71 40.66 21.28 -3.55
CA LEU A 71 41.46 20.30 -2.81
C LEU A 71 42.70 19.81 -3.60
N PRO A 72 43.50 20.68 -4.24
CA PRO A 72 44.62 20.25 -5.07
C PRO A 72 45.76 19.58 -4.28
N GLU A 73 45.92 19.94 -3.00
CA GLU A 73 47.01 19.46 -2.14
C GLU A 73 46.74 18.09 -1.52
N CYS A 74 45.53 17.54 -1.71
CA CYS A 74 45.14 16.27 -1.09
C CYS A 74 45.71 15.04 -1.81
N ASN A 75 46.43 15.19 -2.94
CA ASN A 75 47.32 14.18 -3.54
C ASN A 75 46.79 12.72 -3.55
N GLY A 76 45.52 12.51 -3.89
CA GLY A 76 44.89 11.18 -3.95
C GLY A 76 44.24 10.69 -2.64
N PHE A 77 44.40 11.44 -1.55
CA PHE A 77 43.73 11.26 -0.25
C PHE A 77 42.41 12.03 -0.21
N ILE A 78 41.56 11.78 -1.21
CA ILE A 78 40.24 12.38 -1.34
C ILE A 78 39.21 11.27 -1.32
N GLU A 79 38.24 11.36 -0.41
CA GLU A 79 37.01 10.59 -0.50
C GLU A 79 36.14 11.29 -1.54
N TYR A 80 36.15 10.74 -2.75
CA TYR A 80 35.37 11.28 -3.85
C TYR A 80 33.91 10.91 -3.66
N ASN A 81 33.08 11.92 -3.77
CA ASN A 81 31.66 11.69 -3.83
C ASN A 81 31.30 11.13 -5.19
N LYS A 82 30.76 9.91 -5.23
CA LYS A 82 30.19 9.40 -6.48
C LYS A 82 29.00 10.29 -6.84
N ASN A 83 29.07 10.90 -8.01
CA ASN A 83 28.13 11.95 -8.42
C ASN A 83 26.74 11.41 -8.79
N GLU A 84 26.56 10.10 -8.78
CA GLU A 84 25.43 9.44 -9.43
C GLU A 84 24.48 8.84 -8.38
N THR A 85 23.27 9.38 -8.33
CA THR A 85 22.11 8.55 -8.02
C THR A 85 22.05 7.48 -9.10
N GLN A 86 22.20 6.21 -8.71
CA GLN A 86 22.18 5.10 -9.66
C GLN A 86 20.89 4.31 -9.46
N THR A 87 20.20 4.09 -10.58
CA THR A 87 19.18 3.05 -10.69
C THR A 87 19.79 1.93 -11.51
N GLN A 88 19.84 0.73 -10.93
CA GLN A 88 20.33 -0.46 -11.62
C GLN A 88 19.25 -1.54 -11.60
N ASN A 89 18.84 -1.98 -12.78
CA ASN A 89 17.98 -3.15 -12.93
C ASN A 89 18.86 -4.38 -12.75
N ILE A 90 18.65 -5.14 -11.68
CA ILE A 90 19.52 -6.26 -11.32
C ILE A 90 19.33 -7.43 -12.29
N ASN A 91 18.11 -7.62 -12.81
CA ASN A 91 17.76 -8.70 -13.74
C ASN A 91 16.88 -8.17 -14.88
N ALA A 92 17.49 -7.59 -15.91
CA ALA A 92 16.82 -7.32 -17.19
C ALA A 92 16.91 -8.54 -18.12
N GLU A 93 16.83 -9.77 -17.58
CA GLU A 93 16.72 -10.94 -18.42
C GLU A 93 15.33 -10.94 -19.07
N ASN A 94 15.33 -11.12 -20.38
CA ASN A 94 14.17 -11.20 -21.24
C ASN A 94 13.15 -12.20 -20.66
N SER A 95 12.22 -11.73 -19.83
CA SER A 95 10.97 -12.42 -19.63
C SER A 95 10.23 -12.28 -20.96
N SER A 96 10.48 -13.24 -21.85
CA SER A 96 9.58 -13.54 -22.96
C SER A 96 8.16 -13.40 -22.43
N SER A 97 7.30 -12.69 -23.15
CA SER A 97 5.90 -12.40 -22.79
C SER A 97 5.03 -13.65 -22.57
N ASP A 98 5.63 -14.84 -22.60
CA ASP A 98 5.05 -16.16 -22.40
C ASP A 98 5.16 -16.65 -20.93
N ASN A 99 5.95 -15.98 -20.07
CA ASN A 99 6.11 -16.36 -18.65
C ASN A 99 5.11 -15.68 -17.70
N GLY A 100 4.06 -15.03 -18.22
CA GLY A 100 2.98 -14.47 -17.40
C GLY A 100 3.36 -13.29 -16.50
N ALA A 101 4.58 -12.72 -16.63
CA ALA A 101 4.98 -11.53 -15.89
C ALA A 101 4.33 -10.27 -16.47
N GLN A 102 3.63 -9.52 -15.61
CA GLN A 102 2.88 -8.32 -15.97
C GLN A 102 3.59 -7.03 -15.58
N ILE A 103 4.61 -7.12 -14.72
CA ILE A 103 5.40 -5.97 -14.27
C ILE A 103 6.88 -6.17 -14.62
N THR A 104 7.51 -5.17 -15.22
CA THR A 104 8.93 -5.18 -15.57
C THR A 104 9.59 -3.82 -15.34
N PRO A 105 10.79 -3.74 -14.74
CA PRO A 105 11.55 -4.84 -14.10
C PRO A 105 11.02 -5.17 -12.70
N ARG A 106 11.37 -6.35 -12.16
CA ARG A 106 10.94 -6.80 -10.82
C ARG A 106 11.96 -6.60 -9.70
N ASN A 107 13.23 -6.33 -10.02
CA ASN A 107 14.30 -6.13 -9.04
C ASN A 107 15.13 -4.92 -9.42
N ILE A 108 15.15 -3.93 -8.55
CA ILE A 108 15.74 -2.62 -8.82
C ILE A 108 16.60 -2.23 -7.62
N LYS A 109 17.83 -1.80 -7.88
CA LYS A 109 18.70 -1.19 -6.89
C LYS A 109 18.72 0.32 -7.06
N VAL A 110 18.55 1.05 -5.96
CA VAL A 110 18.51 2.51 -5.92
C VAL A 110 19.50 3.01 -4.89
N LEU A 111 20.34 3.95 -5.32
CA LEU A 111 21.18 4.73 -4.42
C LEU A 111 20.55 6.11 -4.19
N LEU A 112 20.00 6.33 -3.00
CA LEU A 112 19.37 7.58 -2.56
C LEU A 112 20.37 8.56 -1.96
N ARG A 113 20.05 9.85 -2.11
CA ARG A 113 20.86 10.97 -1.62
C ARG A 113 19.96 12.04 -1.02
N ASN A 114 20.52 12.81 -0.09
CA ASN A 114 19.78 13.88 0.56
C ASN A 114 19.37 14.92 -0.49
N GLU A 115 18.13 15.41 -0.36
CA GLU A 115 17.53 16.43 -1.23
C GLU A 115 17.47 16.07 -2.72
N ARG A 116 17.66 14.79 -3.10
CA ARG A 116 17.54 14.33 -4.48
C ARG A 116 16.63 13.11 -4.57
N ALA A 117 15.44 13.37 -5.10
CA ALA A 117 14.52 12.32 -5.46
C ALA A 117 15.06 11.47 -6.63
N VAL A 118 14.79 10.17 -6.60
CA VAL A 118 15.17 9.23 -7.65
C VAL A 118 13.92 8.64 -8.29
N ASN A 119 13.85 8.71 -9.62
CA ASN A 119 12.76 8.12 -10.38
C ASN A 119 13.11 6.71 -10.86
N ILE A 120 12.30 5.75 -10.46
CA ILE A 120 12.30 4.39 -10.96
C ILE A 120 11.22 4.29 -12.04
N SER A 121 11.59 3.89 -13.26
CA SER A 121 10.61 3.61 -14.32
C SER A 121 10.30 2.12 -14.40
N PHE A 122 9.03 1.76 -14.53
CA PHE A 122 8.59 0.38 -14.74
C PHE A 122 7.37 0.35 -15.66
N ILE A 123 7.14 -0.81 -16.27
CA ILE A 123 6.05 -1.05 -17.23
C ILE A 123 5.11 -2.07 -16.63
N TYR A 124 3.81 -1.79 -16.72
CA TYR A 124 2.75 -2.75 -16.45
C TYR A 124 2.06 -3.13 -17.76
N GLN A 125 1.82 -4.42 -17.97
CA GLN A 125 1.03 -4.93 -19.09
C GLN A 125 0.25 -6.16 -18.64
N ALA A 126 -1.09 -6.12 -18.75
CA ALA A 126 -1.91 -7.28 -18.44
C ALA A 126 -1.55 -8.48 -19.33
N ALA A 127 -1.42 -9.67 -18.74
CA ALA A 127 -1.04 -10.87 -19.48
C ALA A 127 -2.28 -11.59 -20.06
N ARG A 128 -2.25 -11.93 -21.35
CA ARG A 128 -3.37 -12.58 -22.06
C ARG A 128 -3.77 -13.95 -21.54
N ASN A 129 -2.85 -14.67 -20.91
CA ASN A 129 -3.09 -16.04 -20.43
C ASN A 129 -2.76 -16.16 -18.94
N TYR A 130 -2.96 -15.07 -18.18
CA TYR A 130 -2.81 -15.11 -16.73
C TYR A 130 -3.87 -16.05 -16.13
N PRO A 131 -3.54 -16.81 -15.07
CA PRO A 131 -4.51 -17.73 -14.47
C PRO A 131 -5.73 -17.00 -13.92
N LEU A 132 -6.93 -17.55 -14.16
CA LEU A 132 -8.21 -17.03 -13.65
C LEU A 132 -8.91 -18.06 -12.77
N GLU A 133 -9.21 -17.71 -11.53
CA GLU A 133 -9.96 -18.55 -10.61
C GLU A 133 -11.30 -17.87 -10.31
N LEU A 134 -12.37 -18.45 -10.83
CA LEU A 134 -13.73 -17.91 -10.70
C LEU A 134 -14.56 -18.79 -9.77
N TYR A 135 -15.07 -18.20 -8.70
CA TYR A 135 -16.07 -18.80 -7.82
C TYR A 135 -17.46 -18.33 -8.24
N TYR A 136 -18.33 -19.22 -8.66
CA TYR A 136 -19.73 -18.88 -8.92
C TYR A 136 -20.55 -19.13 -7.65
N LEU A 137 -21.09 -18.06 -7.08
CA LEU A 137 -21.92 -18.07 -5.88
C LEU A 137 -23.39 -17.83 -6.28
N ALA A 138 -24.16 -18.91 -6.26
CA ALA A 138 -25.57 -18.88 -6.64
C ALA A 138 -26.48 -18.66 -5.43
N ASP A 139 -27.36 -17.69 -5.55
CA ASP A 139 -28.59 -17.65 -4.76
C ASP A 139 -29.52 -18.78 -5.24
N LEU A 140 -29.91 -19.66 -4.31
CA LEU A 140 -30.83 -20.77 -4.59
C LEU A 140 -32.18 -20.62 -3.87
N SER A 141 -32.53 -19.39 -3.50
CA SER A 141 -33.86 -19.08 -2.98
C SER A 141 -34.93 -19.36 -4.04
N TYR A 142 -36.18 -19.49 -3.60
CA TYR A 142 -37.26 -19.90 -4.48
C TYR A 142 -37.51 -18.87 -5.60
N SER A 143 -37.27 -17.58 -5.35
CA SER A 143 -37.37 -16.51 -6.36
C SER A 143 -36.35 -16.67 -7.49
N MET A 144 -35.20 -17.28 -7.21
CA MET A 144 -34.13 -17.52 -8.19
C MET A 144 -34.30 -18.82 -9.00
N ARG A 145 -35.41 -19.56 -8.83
CA ARG A 145 -35.67 -20.85 -9.49
C ARG A 145 -35.55 -20.80 -11.01
N ASP A 146 -36.15 -19.81 -11.65
CA ASP A 146 -36.16 -19.71 -13.11
C ASP A 146 -34.76 -19.33 -13.63
N HIS A 147 -34.03 -18.49 -12.89
CA HIS A 147 -32.65 -18.08 -13.19
C HIS A 147 -31.67 -19.25 -13.11
N ILE A 148 -31.75 -20.09 -12.07
CA ILE A 148 -30.88 -21.26 -11.93
C ILE A 148 -31.16 -22.31 -13.01
N GLU A 149 -32.42 -22.48 -13.44
CA GLU A 149 -32.76 -23.42 -14.51
C GLU A 149 -32.12 -23.01 -15.85
N THR A 150 -32.15 -21.73 -16.19
CA THR A 150 -31.39 -21.26 -17.36
C THR A 150 -29.88 -21.45 -17.15
N PHE A 151 -29.34 -21.12 -15.98
CA PHE A 151 -27.91 -21.27 -15.73
C PHE A 151 -27.43 -22.74 -15.84
N ARG A 152 -28.25 -23.71 -15.41
CA ARG A 152 -28.00 -25.14 -15.62
C ARG A 152 -27.86 -25.48 -17.10
N SER A 153 -28.66 -24.85 -17.97
CA SER A 153 -28.58 -25.07 -19.42
C SER A 153 -27.32 -24.44 -20.06
N LEU A 154 -26.74 -23.42 -19.40
CA LEU A 154 -25.59 -22.65 -19.89
C LEU A 154 -24.22 -23.18 -19.41
N GLY A 155 -24.14 -24.19 -18.54
CA GLY A 155 -22.88 -24.60 -17.89
C GLY A 155 -21.70 -24.89 -18.83
N HIS A 156 -21.97 -25.58 -19.95
CA HIS A 156 -20.93 -25.82 -20.98
C HIS A 156 -20.54 -24.55 -21.75
N GLU A 157 -21.52 -23.70 -22.08
CA GLU A 157 -21.26 -22.42 -22.76
C GLU A 157 -20.49 -21.46 -21.86
N PHE A 158 -20.76 -21.48 -20.56
CA PHE A 158 -20.05 -20.72 -19.53
C PHE A 158 -18.56 -21.03 -19.54
N SER A 159 -18.22 -22.30 -19.51
CA SER A 159 -16.83 -22.74 -19.56
C SER A 159 -16.13 -22.36 -20.87
N LYS A 160 -16.85 -22.43 -22.01
CA LYS A 160 -16.32 -22.03 -23.32
C LYS A 160 -16.12 -20.51 -23.42
N SER A 161 -17.00 -19.72 -22.79
CA SER A 161 -16.85 -18.27 -22.72
C SER A 161 -15.56 -17.89 -21.97
N LEU A 162 -15.30 -18.53 -20.82
CA LEU A 162 -14.08 -18.29 -20.04
C LEU A 162 -12.80 -18.72 -20.76
N GLN A 163 -12.84 -19.78 -21.59
CA GLN A 163 -11.72 -20.16 -22.45
C GLN A 163 -11.29 -19.05 -23.42
N ASN A 164 -12.20 -18.15 -23.79
CA ASN A 164 -11.87 -16.99 -24.63
C ASN A 164 -11.13 -15.89 -23.85
N LEU A 165 -11.26 -15.85 -22.52
CA LEU A 165 -10.54 -14.91 -21.67
C LEU A 165 -9.13 -15.41 -21.34
N THR A 166 -9.01 -16.66 -20.91
CA THR A 166 -7.73 -17.31 -20.60
C THR A 166 -7.82 -18.81 -20.77
N LYS A 167 -6.73 -19.45 -21.19
CA LYS A 167 -6.65 -20.91 -21.29
C LYS A 167 -6.45 -21.56 -19.93
N ASN A 168 -5.99 -20.80 -18.93
CA ASN A 168 -5.73 -21.30 -17.58
C ASN A 168 -6.80 -20.77 -16.62
N TYR A 169 -7.99 -21.36 -16.66
CA TYR A 169 -9.06 -21.02 -15.72
C TYR A 169 -9.40 -22.20 -14.81
N LYS A 170 -9.84 -21.90 -13.58
CA LYS A 170 -10.48 -22.83 -12.67
C LYS A 170 -11.83 -22.30 -12.23
N LEU A 171 -12.75 -23.22 -12.03
CA LEU A 171 -14.11 -22.95 -11.57
C LEU A 171 -14.34 -23.59 -10.21
N ALA A 172 -15.01 -22.85 -9.34
CA ALA A 172 -15.61 -23.35 -8.11
C ALA A 172 -17.09 -22.96 -8.07
N PHE A 173 -17.87 -23.71 -7.30
CA PHE A 173 -19.30 -23.48 -7.17
C PHE A 173 -19.74 -23.62 -5.71
N GLY A 174 -20.64 -22.75 -5.31
CA GLY A 174 -21.37 -22.87 -4.06
C GLY A 174 -22.66 -22.07 -4.11
N SER A 175 -23.47 -22.25 -3.10
CA SER A 175 -24.76 -21.59 -2.98
C SER A 175 -25.03 -21.09 -1.59
N PHE A 176 -25.96 -20.16 -1.49
CA PHE A 176 -26.38 -19.58 -0.22
C PHE A 176 -27.89 -19.37 -0.20
N LEU A 177 -28.42 -19.23 1.02
CA LEU A 177 -29.76 -18.73 1.29
C LEU A 177 -29.62 -17.79 2.48
N ASP A 178 -30.05 -18.22 3.67
CA ASP A 178 -29.98 -17.42 4.87
C ASP A 178 -29.82 -18.26 6.14
N LYS A 179 -29.69 -17.60 7.30
CA LYS A 179 -29.54 -18.28 8.58
C LYS A 179 -30.78 -19.14 8.85
N PRO A 180 -30.63 -20.45 9.13
CA PRO A 180 -31.75 -21.38 9.27
C PRO A 180 -32.42 -21.25 10.65
N GLY A 181 -33.03 -20.10 10.93
CA GLY A 181 -33.74 -19.83 12.17
C GLY A 181 -34.67 -18.63 12.08
N MET A 182 -35.64 -18.54 12.99
CA MET A 182 -36.59 -17.41 13.06
C MET A 182 -35.87 -16.10 13.45
N PRO A 183 -36.15 -14.96 12.79
CA PRO A 183 -37.26 -14.73 11.86
C PRO A 183 -36.95 -14.99 10.37
N PHE A 184 -35.75 -15.43 10.00
CA PHE A 184 -35.28 -15.56 8.62
C PHE A 184 -35.74 -16.85 7.93
N ALA A 185 -35.95 -17.92 8.70
CA ALA A 185 -36.49 -19.19 8.23
C ALA A 185 -37.53 -19.74 9.20
N LEU A 186 -38.54 -20.43 8.64
CA LEU A 186 -39.54 -21.14 9.43
C LEU A 186 -38.91 -22.36 10.11
N THR A 187 -39.19 -22.52 11.41
CA THR A 187 -38.55 -23.55 12.26
C THR A 187 -39.50 -24.64 12.75
N ASP A 188 -40.75 -24.65 12.29
CA ASP A 188 -41.63 -25.79 12.54
C ASP A 188 -41.19 -27.02 11.73
N MET A 189 -41.47 -28.21 12.27
CA MET A 189 -40.96 -29.49 11.75
C MET A 189 -41.25 -29.73 10.27
N GLU A 190 -42.40 -29.27 9.76
CA GLU A 190 -42.73 -29.45 8.35
C GLU A 190 -41.88 -28.55 7.45
N ASN A 191 -41.70 -27.27 7.82
CA ASN A 191 -40.89 -26.33 7.05
C ASN A 191 -39.37 -26.61 7.17
N LEU A 192 -38.92 -27.19 8.28
CA LEU A 192 -37.53 -27.66 8.41
C LEU A 192 -37.20 -28.78 7.42
N ILE A 193 -38.19 -29.59 7.02
CA ILE A 193 -38.03 -30.67 6.04
C ILE A 193 -38.24 -30.17 4.62
N ASN A 194 -39.29 -29.38 4.39
CA ASN A 194 -39.61 -28.81 3.09
C ASN A 194 -40.17 -27.38 3.25
N PRO A 195 -39.34 -26.34 3.10
CA PRO A 195 -39.81 -24.97 3.27
C PRO A 195 -40.75 -24.54 2.13
N CYS A 196 -40.64 -25.13 0.93
CA CYS A 196 -41.49 -24.79 -0.23
C CYS A 196 -42.87 -25.45 -0.21
N LYS A 197 -43.31 -26.01 0.93
CA LYS A 197 -44.62 -26.69 1.03
C LYS A 197 -45.80 -25.79 0.62
N TRP A 198 -45.71 -24.49 0.90
CA TRP A 198 -46.75 -23.51 0.57
C TRP A 198 -46.86 -23.24 -0.93
N GLU A 199 -45.77 -23.44 -1.66
CA GLU A 199 -45.69 -23.36 -3.11
C GLU A 199 -46.07 -24.68 -3.79
N MET A 200 -46.46 -25.71 -3.01
CA MET A 200 -46.77 -27.07 -3.48
C MET A 200 -45.60 -27.75 -4.21
N GLU A 201 -44.36 -27.35 -3.91
CA GLU A 201 -43.14 -27.96 -4.43
C GLU A 201 -42.33 -28.65 -3.31
N ILE A 202 -41.38 -29.51 -3.70
CA ILE A 202 -40.41 -30.12 -2.79
C ILE A 202 -39.06 -29.46 -3.04
N CYS A 203 -38.49 -28.88 -1.99
CA CYS A 203 -37.19 -28.23 -2.07
C CYS A 203 -36.32 -28.58 -0.86
N ASN A 204 -35.04 -28.20 -0.90
CA ASN A 204 -34.11 -28.52 0.17
C ASN A 204 -34.41 -27.76 1.47
N PRO A 205 -34.03 -28.31 2.64
CA PRO A 205 -33.99 -27.55 3.89
C PRO A 205 -33.19 -26.26 3.76
N ASN A 206 -33.54 -25.26 4.56
CA ASN A 206 -32.85 -23.98 4.61
C ASN A 206 -31.43 -24.14 5.19
N TYR A 207 -30.46 -23.42 4.63
CA TYR A 207 -29.06 -23.37 5.06
C TYR A 207 -28.45 -22.01 4.73
N LEU A 208 -27.41 -21.59 5.46
CA LEU A 208 -26.78 -20.29 5.23
C LEU A 208 -25.87 -20.28 4.00
N PHE A 209 -24.88 -21.15 3.97
CA PHE A 209 -23.94 -21.28 2.86
C PHE A 209 -23.48 -22.72 2.71
N LYS A 210 -23.36 -23.16 1.46
CA LYS A 210 -22.88 -24.48 1.08
C LYS A 210 -21.86 -24.36 -0.06
N HIS A 211 -20.62 -24.70 0.25
CA HIS A 211 -19.60 -24.95 -0.74
C HIS A 211 -19.83 -26.32 -1.40
N ILE A 212 -19.89 -26.38 -2.72
CA ILE A 212 -20.31 -27.60 -3.44
C ILE A 212 -19.16 -28.17 -4.28
N LEU A 213 -18.35 -27.30 -4.91
CA LEU A 213 -17.27 -27.71 -5.80
C LEU A 213 -16.01 -26.88 -5.56
N ASN A 214 -14.92 -27.57 -5.19
CA ASN A 214 -13.58 -27.01 -5.12
C ASN A 214 -13.09 -26.55 -6.50
N PHE A 215 -12.11 -25.63 -6.53
CA PHE A 215 -11.51 -25.15 -7.77
C PHE A 215 -11.00 -26.28 -8.66
N THR A 216 -11.56 -26.36 -9.86
CA THR A 216 -11.26 -27.41 -10.84
C THR A 216 -11.16 -26.84 -12.25
N HIS A 217 -10.34 -27.47 -13.09
CA HIS A 217 -10.29 -27.17 -14.53
C HIS A 217 -11.41 -27.87 -15.32
N SER A 218 -12.17 -28.76 -14.69
CA SER A 218 -13.22 -29.54 -15.36
C SER A 218 -14.53 -28.76 -15.44
N SER A 219 -14.89 -28.34 -16.66
CA SER A 219 -16.20 -27.78 -17.00
C SER A 219 -17.35 -28.73 -16.70
N ASP A 220 -17.10 -30.03 -16.83
CA ASP A 220 -18.13 -31.06 -16.67
C ASP A 220 -18.51 -31.22 -15.20
N LYS A 221 -17.52 -31.25 -14.30
CA LYS A 221 -17.76 -31.24 -12.84
C LYS A 221 -18.49 -29.98 -12.38
N PHE A 222 -18.15 -28.82 -12.96
CA PHE A 222 -18.87 -27.58 -12.70
C PHE A 222 -20.33 -27.67 -13.13
N SER A 223 -20.56 -28.10 -14.37
CA SER A 223 -21.91 -28.23 -14.93
C SER A 223 -22.74 -29.26 -14.15
N GLU A 224 -22.12 -30.36 -13.72
CA GLU A 224 -22.75 -31.37 -12.86
C GLU A 224 -23.13 -30.80 -11.49
N ALA A 225 -22.22 -30.09 -10.82
CA ALA A 225 -22.49 -29.45 -9.53
C ALA A 225 -23.67 -28.44 -9.61
N VAL A 226 -23.73 -27.63 -10.67
CA VAL A 226 -24.83 -26.69 -10.90
C VAL A 226 -26.15 -27.42 -11.15
N ARG A 227 -26.13 -28.49 -11.97
CA ARG A 227 -27.31 -29.30 -12.31
C ARG A 227 -27.89 -30.03 -11.10
N GLU A 228 -27.06 -30.50 -10.19
CA GLU A 228 -27.48 -31.28 -9.01
C GLU A 228 -27.94 -30.41 -7.84
N SER A 229 -27.63 -29.11 -7.87
CA SER A 229 -28.00 -28.18 -6.80
C SER A 229 -29.48 -27.84 -6.86
N GLN A 230 -30.23 -28.06 -5.78
CA GLN A 230 -31.67 -27.80 -5.74
C GLN A 230 -31.97 -26.49 -5.00
N ILE A 231 -33.10 -25.88 -5.35
CA ILE A 231 -33.61 -24.67 -4.69
C ILE A 231 -34.02 -24.95 -3.24
N SER A 232 -34.20 -23.87 -2.48
CA SER A 232 -34.79 -23.86 -1.15
C SER A 232 -35.59 -22.56 -0.96
N MET A 233 -35.99 -22.24 0.26
CA MET A 233 -36.77 -21.04 0.56
C MET A 233 -36.44 -20.51 1.97
N ASN A 234 -36.26 -19.20 2.06
CA ASN A 234 -36.23 -18.39 3.29
C ASN A 234 -37.55 -17.60 3.42
N LEU A 235 -37.74 -16.94 4.56
CA LEU A 235 -39.00 -16.27 4.89
C LEU A 235 -39.01 -14.79 4.52
N ASP A 236 -37.91 -14.09 4.74
CA ASP A 236 -37.79 -12.66 4.49
C ASP A 236 -37.01 -12.33 3.22
N GLY A 237 -36.91 -11.04 2.91
CA GLY A 237 -36.39 -10.57 1.62
C GLY A 237 -34.86 -10.46 1.52
N PRO A 238 -34.13 -9.97 2.55
CA PRO A 238 -32.68 -10.00 2.55
C PRO A 238 -32.14 -11.43 2.72
N GLU A 239 -30.91 -11.65 2.28
CA GLU A 239 -30.27 -12.97 2.29
C GLU A 239 -28.84 -12.94 2.83
N GLY A 240 -28.31 -14.13 3.12
CA GLY A 240 -27.01 -14.36 3.73
C GLY A 240 -25.80 -14.31 2.79
N ALA A 241 -25.90 -13.65 1.63
CA ALA A 241 -24.83 -13.65 0.62
C ALA A 241 -23.50 -13.10 1.15
N LEU A 242 -23.53 -12.11 2.05
CA LEU A 242 -22.30 -11.56 2.63
C LEU A 242 -21.55 -12.58 3.48
N GLU A 243 -22.24 -13.47 4.21
CA GLU A 243 -21.59 -14.57 4.93
C GLU A 243 -20.96 -15.56 3.95
N ALA A 244 -21.65 -15.90 2.87
CA ALA A 244 -21.10 -16.78 1.84
C ALA A 244 -19.81 -16.20 1.21
N ILE A 245 -19.82 -14.91 0.86
CA ILE A 245 -18.63 -14.20 0.35
C ILE A 245 -17.51 -14.21 1.40
N TYR A 246 -17.82 -13.98 2.68
CA TYR A 246 -16.85 -14.03 3.76
C TYR A 246 -16.15 -15.39 3.82
N GLN A 247 -16.93 -16.47 3.83
CA GLN A 247 -16.40 -17.82 3.90
C GLN A 247 -15.60 -18.18 2.64
N ILE A 248 -16.00 -17.72 1.45
CA ILE A 248 -15.19 -17.85 0.23
C ILE A 248 -13.82 -17.18 0.40
N LEU A 249 -13.79 -15.95 0.92
CA LEU A 249 -12.55 -15.18 1.11
C LEU A 249 -11.61 -15.78 2.18
N VAL A 250 -12.17 -16.33 3.26
CA VAL A 250 -11.41 -16.90 4.36
C VAL A 250 -10.99 -18.36 4.07
N CYS A 251 -11.87 -19.16 3.48
CA CYS A 251 -11.63 -20.57 3.15
C CYS A 251 -10.97 -20.77 1.79
N GLY A 252 -10.66 -19.73 1.03
CA GLY A 252 -10.23 -19.86 -0.36
C GLY A 252 -9.09 -20.85 -0.61
N GLU A 253 -8.08 -20.90 0.26
CA GLU A 253 -7.00 -21.89 0.18
C GLU A 253 -7.50 -23.32 0.38
N LYS A 254 -8.45 -23.54 1.29
CA LYS A 254 -9.14 -24.83 1.49
C LYS A 254 -9.90 -25.27 0.23
N PHE A 255 -10.45 -24.31 -0.52
CA PHE A 255 -11.16 -24.58 -1.78
C PHE A 255 -10.23 -24.76 -2.98
N GLY A 256 -8.94 -24.44 -2.84
CA GLY A 256 -7.93 -24.60 -3.89
C GLY A 256 -7.55 -23.32 -4.65
N TRP A 257 -7.79 -22.13 -4.07
CA TRP A 257 -7.21 -20.88 -4.59
C TRP A 257 -5.68 -20.94 -4.63
N THR A 258 -5.12 -20.36 -5.69
CA THR A 258 -3.68 -20.17 -5.86
C THR A 258 -3.31 -18.72 -5.66
N GLN A 259 -2.03 -18.45 -5.36
CA GLN A 259 -1.58 -17.08 -5.12
C GLN A 259 -1.48 -16.29 -6.45
N GLU A 260 -0.97 -16.90 -7.51
CA GLU A 260 -0.67 -16.24 -8.79
C GLU A 260 -1.84 -16.37 -9.79
N SER A 261 -2.97 -15.76 -9.45
CA SER A 261 -4.20 -15.80 -10.27
C SER A 261 -5.04 -14.55 -10.06
N TYR A 262 -5.76 -14.14 -11.11
CA TYR A 262 -6.94 -13.29 -10.95
C TYR A 262 -8.01 -14.08 -10.22
N LYS A 263 -8.62 -13.49 -9.20
CA LYS A 263 -9.67 -14.14 -8.39
C LYS A 263 -10.96 -13.35 -8.53
N LEU A 264 -12.00 -14.03 -8.99
CA LEU A 264 -13.33 -13.46 -9.14
C LEU A 264 -14.33 -14.27 -8.33
N VAL A 265 -15.29 -13.57 -7.71
CA VAL A 265 -16.52 -14.18 -7.22
C VAL A 265 -17.68 -13.58 -8.00
N VAL A 266 -18.46 -14.42 -8.65
CA VAL A 266 -19.69 -14.02 -9.33
C VAL A 266 -20.84 -14.29 -8.38
N LEU A 267 -21.50 -13.24 -7.92
CA LEU A 267 -22.74 -13.31 -7.14
C LEU A 267 -23.92 -13.10 -8.10
N SER A 268 -24.83 -14.08 -8.14
CA SER A 268 -26.11 -13.96 -8.84
C SER A 268 -27.23 -14.06 -7.81
N THR A 269 -28.02 -13.00 -7.66
CA THR A 269 -29.09 -12.90 -6.65
C THR A 269 -30.13 -11.86 -7.06
N ASP A 270 -31.37 -12.03 -6.61
CA ASP A 270 -32.41 -11.00 -6.71
C ASP A 270 -32.77 -10.36 -5.35
N GLY A 271 -32.25 -10.92 -4.24
CA GLY A 271 -32.40 -10.44 -2.88
C GLY A 271 -31.47 -9.30 -2.46
N LEU A 272 -31.79 -8.70 -1.31
CA LEU A 272 -30.92 -7.75 -0.61
C LEU A 272 -29.93 -8.51 0.29
N LEU A 273 -28.98 -7.79 0.91
CA LEU A 273 -28.00 -8.43 1.80
C LEU A 273 -28.34 -8.18 3.27
N HIS A 274 -28.35 -9.24 4.08
CA HIS A 274 -28.19 -9.10 5.52
C HIS A 274 -26.78 -8.66 5.88
N THR A 275 -26.66 -7.73 6.83
CA THR A 275 -25.38 -7.15 7.27
C THR A 275 -25.18 -7.31 8.78
N ALA A 276 -23.96 -7.07 9.25
CA ALA A 276 -23.64 -7.08 10.68
C ALA A 276 -24.67 -6.30 11.52
N GLY A 277 -25.20 -6.96 12.55
CA GLY A 277 -26.28 -6.50 13.41
C GLY A 277 -27.59 -7.24 13.17
N ASP A 278 -27.86 -7.68 11.94
CA ASP A 278 -29.13 -8.35 11.60
C ASP A 278 -29.24 -9.72 12.27
N GLY A 279 -28.14 -10.48 12.37
CA GLY A 279 -28.11 -11.83 12.93
C GLY A 279 -28.50 -11.89 14.41
N ILE A 280 -28.49 -10.76 15.12
CA ILE A 280 -28.96 -10.68 16.51
C ILE A 280 -30.41 -11.14 16.62
N LEU A 281 -31.24 -10.93 15.59
CA LEU A 281 -32.65 -11.33 15.58
C LEU A 281 -32.84 -12.86 15.65
N VAL A 282 -31.89 -13.64 15.14
CA VAL A 282 -31.89 -15.11 15.20
C VAL A 282 -31.01 -15.65 16.33
N GLY A 283 -30.48 -14.77 17.20
CA GLY A 283 -29.58 -15.14 18.30
C GLY A 283 -28.12 -15.34 17.90
N ALA A 284 -27.76 -15.07 16.64
CA ALA A 284 -26.39 -15.08 16.16
C ALA A 284 -25.70 -13.77 16.57
N THR A 285 -25.04 -13.79 17.73
CA THR A 285 -24.55 -12.59 18.42
C THR A 285 -23.03 -12.44 18.41
N LEU A 286 -22.29 -13.47 17.99
CA LEU A 286 -20.84 -13.42 17.95
C LEU A 286 -20.38 -12.75 16.66
N ARG A 287 -19.42 -11.84 16.74
CA ARG A 287 -18.76 -11.32 15.54
C ARG A 287 -17.95 -12.42 14.87
N ASN A 288 -18.01 -12.48 13.54
CA ASN A 288 -17.10 -13.26 12.72
C ASN A 288 -15.62 -13.03 13.13
N ASN A 289 -14.86 -14.12 13.27
CA ASN A 289 -13.52 -14.12 13.89
C ASN A 289 -12.36 -14.34 12.90
N GLY A 290 -12.64 -14.29 11.59
CA GLY A 290 -11.65 -14.52 10.54
C GLY A 290 -11.27 -15.98 10.32
N THR A 291 -12.03 -16.94 10.85
CA THR A 291 -11.78 -18.38 10.66
C THR A 291 -12.70 -19.00 9.62
N CYS A 292 -12.20 -20.00 8.91
CA CYS A 292 -12.98 -20.77 7.95
C CYS A 292 -13.94 -21.70 8.69
N MET A 293 -15.25 -21.48 8.55
CA MET A 293 -16.31 -22.19 9.29
C MET A 293 -17.07 -23.20 8.43
N ILE A 294 -16.41 -23.77 7.43
CA ILE A 294 -16.99 -24.74 6.51
C ILE A 294 -16.54 -26.15 6.88
N ASP A 295 -17.47 -27.10 6.94
CA ASP A 295 -17.18 -28.49 7.29
C ASP A 295 -16.63 -29.30 6.09
N TYR A 296 -16.63 -30.63 6.19
CA TYR A 296 -16.17 -31.51 5.11
C TYR A 296 -17.26 -31.76 4.04
N ASN A 297 -18.53 -31.54 4.36
CA ASN A 297 -19.67 -31.59 3.43
C ASN A 297 -19.87 -30.26 2.69
N GLY A 298 -19.11 -29.23 3.09
CA GLY A 298 -19.19 -27.90 2.51
C GLY A 298 -20.19 -26.97 3.21
N GLU A 299 -20.81 -27.37 4.31
CA GLU A 299 -21.82 -26.57 5.01
C GLU A 299 -21.21 -25.68 6.10
N HIS A 300 -21.87 -24.54 6.35
CA HIS A 300 -21.50 -23.64 7.44
C HIS A 300 -21.76 -24.29 8.81
N THR A 301 -20.72 -24.39 9.63
CA THR A 301 -20.74 -25.12 10.91
C THR A 301 -21.45 -24.41 12.06
N ALA A 302 -21.48 -23.07 12.04
CA ALA A 302 -22.00 -22.27 13.16
C ALA A 302 -22.91 -21.10 12.71
N PRO A 303 -23.91 -21.32 11.82
CA PRO A 303 -24.66 -20.24 11.17
C PRO A 303 -25.51 -19.43 12.15
N LEU A 304 -25.93 -20.02 13.27
CA LEU A 304 -26.73 -19.38 14.31
C LEU A 304 -25.91 -18.86 15.50
N GLN A 305 -24.58 -18.97 15.46
CA GLN A 305 -23.71 -18.44 16.52
C GLN A 305 -23.09 -17.10 16.11
N TYR A 306 -22.63 -17.02 14.85
CA TYR A 306 -21.93 -15.86 14.32
C TYR A 306 -22.86 -14.97 13.49
N ASP A 307 -22.87 -13.69 13.80
CA ASP A 307 -23.55 -12.64 13.04
C ASP A 307 -22.95 -12.49 11.64
N TYR A 308 -23.71 -11.87 10.72
CA TYR A 308 -23.23 -11.56 9.37
C TYR A 308 -22.01 -10.60 9.44
N PRO A 309 -21.11 -10.64 8.46
CA PRO A 309 -19.99 -9.71 8.39
C PRO A 309 -20.46 -8.29 8.04
N SER A 310 -19.67 -7.29 8.41
CA SER A 310 -19.92 -5.92 7.96
C SER A 310 -19.45 -5.73 6.52
N LEU A 311 -20.02 -4.76 5.81
CA LEU A 311 -19.60 -4.42 4.45
C LEU A 311 -18.11 -4.04 4.38
N ASP A 312 -17.61 -3.32 5.39
CA ASP A 312 -16.19 -2.94 5.47
C ASP A 312 -15.27 -4.14 5.71
N GLU A 313 -15.72 -5.13 6.48
CA GLU A 313 -14.96 -6.37 6.70
C GLU A 313 -14.81 -7.16 5.39
N ILE A 314 -15.87 -7.23 4.57
CA ILE A 314 -15.81 -7.82 3.24
C ILE A 314 -14.88 -7.02 2.32
N ARG A 315 -15.00 -5.69 2.28
CA ARG A 315 -14.11 -4.83 1.48
C ARG A 315 -12.65 -5.01 1.86
N TYR A 316 -12.34 -5.07 3.15
CA TYR A 316 -10.99 -5.33 3.65
C TYR A 316 -10.47 -6.69 3.17
N LEU A 317 -11.30 -7.75 3.25
CA LEU A 317 -10.91 -9.08 2.80
C LEU A 317 -10.75 -9.18 1.28
N LEU A 318 -11.62 -8.54 0.49
CA LEU A 318 -11.49 -8.45 -0.98
C LEU A 318 -10.14 -7.86 -1.37
N ARG A 319 -9.77 -6.72 -0.77
CA ARG A 319 -8.47 -6.08 -1.01
C ARG A 319 -7.29 -6.93 -0.53
N LYS A 320 -7.40 -7.49 0.68
CA LYS A 320 -6.32 -8.32 1.27
C LYS A 320 -6.08 -9.59 0.46
N LYS A 321 -7.14 -10.21 -0.07
CA LYS A 321 -7.08 -11.45 -0.84
C LYS A 321 -6.99 -11.22 -2.35
N LYS A 322 -7.04 -9.95 -2.80
CA LYS A 322 -7.03 -9.53 -4.20
C LYS A 322 -8.12 -10.22 -5.02
N VAL A 323 -9.34 -10.16 -4.50
CA VAL A 323 -10.54 -10.77 -5.09
C VAL A 323 -11.50 -9.67 -5.50
N ASN A 324 -12.06 -9.77 -6.70
CA ASN A 324 -13.08 -8.85 -7.19
C ASN A 324 -14.44 -9.55 -7.29
N LEU A 325 -15.51 -8.79 -7.07
CA LEU A 325 -16.90 -9.24 -7.12
C LEU A 325 -17.56 -8.80 -8.43
N ILE A 326 -18.20 -9.75 -9.12
CA ILE A 326 -19.15 -9.47 -10.20
C ILE A 326 -20.53 -9.77 -9.65
N VAL A 327 -21.38 -8.76 -9.57
CA VAL A 327 -22.73 -8.89 -9.03
C VAL A 327 -23.73 -8.77 -10.17
N ALA A 328 -24.37 -9.89 -10.51
CA ALA A 328 -25.39 -9.98 -11.54
C ALA A 328 -26.77 -10.00 -10.87
N VAL A 329 -27.52 -8.91 -11.06
CA VAL A 329 -28.78 -8.67 -10.34
C VAL A 329 -29.87 -8.19 -11.28
N PRO A 330 -31.15 -8.55 -11.06
CA PRO A 330 -32.24 -8.04 -11.88
C PRO A 330 -32.47 -6.53 -11.66
N ARG A 331 -33.29 -5.93 -12.53
CA ARG A 331 -33.52 -4.48 -12.57
C ARG A 331 -34.12 -3.89 -11.28
N ASN A 332 -34.88 -4.67 -10.53
CA ASN A 332 -35.52 -4.24 -9.29
C ASN A 332 -34.50 -4.00 -8.15
N SER A 333 -33.47 -4.84 -8.04
CA SER A 333 -32.42 -4.76 -7.01
C SER A 333 -31.16 -4.03 -7.49
N SER A 334 -31.02 -3.74 -8.79
CA SER A 334 -29.81 -3.12 -9.35
C SER A 334 -29.42 -1.78 -8.70
N SER A 335 -30.40 -0.95 -8.32
CA SER A 335 -30.11 0.35 -7.69
C SER A 335 -29.44 0.20 -6.32
N TYR A 336 -29.81 -0.82 -5.56
CA TYR A 336 -29.20 -1.12 -4.26
C TYR A 336 -27.73 -1.52 -4.43
N TYR A 337 -27.43 -2.45 -5.34
CA TYR A 337 -26.05 -2.90 -5.58
C TYR A 337 -25.18 -1.83 -6.25
N LEU A 338 -25.73 -1.02 -7.16
CA LEU A 338 -25.00 0.14 -7.72
C LEU A 338 -24.62 1.14 -6.64
N ASN A 339 -25.48 1.38 -5.66
CA ASN A 339 -25.14 2.23 -4.52
C ASN A 339 -24.03 1.61 -3.66
N LEU A 340 -24.06 0.31 -3.40
CA LEU A 340 -22.99 -0.40 -2.69
C LEU A 340 -21.65 -0.34 -3.43
N ALA A 341 -21.67 -0.57 -4.75
CA ALA A 341 -20.48 -0.44 -5.58
C ALA A 341 -19.94 0.99 -5.54
N ASN A 342 -20.77 2.02 -5.65
CA ASN A 342 -20.29 3.40 -5.67
C ASN A 342 -19.85 3.95 -4.31
N SER A 343 -20.43 3.48 -3.21
CA SER A 343 -20.22 4.07 -1.87
C SER A 343 -19.33 3.25 -0.94
N VAL A 344 -19.26 1.93 -1.14
CA VAL A 344 -18.52 1.03 -0.24
C VAL A 344 -17.40 0.32 -0.98
N PHE A 345 -17.75 -0.49 -1.98
CA PHE A 345 -16.80 -1.42 -2.61
C PHE A 345 -15.97 -0.80 -3.73
N GLU A 346 -16.40 0.33 -4.29
CA GLU A 346 -15.72 1.11 -5.33
C GLU A 346 -15.15 0.26 -6.47
N LYS A 347 -13.89 -0.16 -6.34
CA LYS A 347 -13.12 -0.88 -7.37
C LYS A 347 -13.27 -2.39 -7.27
N GLU A 348 -13.65 -2.89 -6.11
CA GLU A 348 -13.74 -4.33 -5.83
C GLU A 348 -15.06 -4.95 -6.31
N MET A 349 -16.04 -4.15 -6.77
CA MET A 349 -17.36 -4.62 -7.18
C MET A 349 -17.78 -4.04 -8.53
N TYR A 350 -18.07 -4.93 -9.48
CA TYR A 350 -18.73 -4.61 -10.73
C TYR A 350 -20.18 -5.09 -10.67
N VAL A 351 -21.13 -4.21 -10.98
CA VAL A 351 -22.56 -4.53 -10.95
C VAL A 351 -23.10 -4.53 -12.37
N ALA A 352 -23.82 -5.59 -12.73
CA ALA A 352 -24.42 -5.75 -14.03
C ALA A 352 -25.88 -6.21 -13.93
N LEU A 353 -26.66 -5.80 -14.93
CA LEU A 353 -28.07 -6.18 -15.03
C LEU A 353 -28.19 -7.60 -15.56
N LEU A 354 -28.75 -8.49 -14.75
CA LEU A 354 -29.14 -9.83 -15.15
C LEU A 354 -30.48 -9.75 -15.89
N GLU A 355 -30.53 -10.32 -17.09
CA GLU A 355 -31.79 -10.45 -17.84
C GLU A 355 -32.74 -11.41 -17.13
N GLY A 356 -34.04 -11.26 -17.39
CA GLY A 356 -35.08 -12.05 -16.70
C GLY A 356 -34.94 -13.56 -16.91
N ASP A 357 -34.32 -13.98 -18.00
CA ASP A 357 -33.99 -15.37 -18.28
C ASP A 357 -32.54 -15.75 -17.91
N SER A 358 -31.73 -14.83 -17.39
CA SER A 358 -30.30 -15.00 -17.12
C SER A 358 -29.43 -15.38 -18.33
N SER A 359 -29.93 -15.20 -19.56
CA SER A 359 -29.20 -15.59 -20.77
C SER A 359 -27.89 -14.80 -20.97
N ASN A 360 -27.82 -13.58 -20.45
CA ASN A 360 -26.67 -12.68 -20.61
C ASN A 360 -25.54 -12.89 -19.58
N ILE A 361 -25.66 -13.84 -18.62
CA ILE A 361 -24.68 -14.02 -17.53
C ILE A 361 -23.24 -14.22 -18.04
N LEU A 362 -23.06 -14.82 -19.22
CA LEU A 362 -21.75 -15.03 -19.85
C LEU A 362 -21.07 -13.71 -20.21
N ASP A 363 -21.84 -12.80 -20.80
CA ASP A 363 -21.36 -11.49 -21.21
C ASP A 363 -21.06 -10.62 -19.99
N LEU A 364 -21.88 -10.72 -18.93
CA LEU A 364 -21.65 -9.98 -17.68
C LEU A 364 -20.33 -10.37 -17.01
N VAL A 365 -20.00 -11.66 -17.00
CA VAL A 365 -18.72 -12.14 -16.45
C VAL A 365 -17.54 -11.66 -17.29
N ASN A 366 -17.66 -11.70 -18.63
CA ASN A 366 -16.64 -11.20 -19.53
C ASN A 366 -16.40 -9.70 -19.36
N ASP A 367 -17.47 -8.91 -19.32
CA ASP A 367 -17.40 -7.46 -19.19
C ASP A 367 -16.90 -7.04 -17.80
N GLY A 368 -17.32 -7.75 -16.76
CA GLY A 368 -16.80 -7.54 -15.40
C GLY A 368 -15.30 -7.85 -15.32
N PHE A 369 -14.84 -8.98 -15.86
CA PHE A 369 -13.41 -9.29 -15.92
C PHE A 369 -12.62 -8.22 -16.67
N LYS A 370 -13.12 -7.80 -17.85
CA LYS A 370 -12.52 -6.70 -18.63
C LYS A 370 -12.46 -5.41 -17.83
N GLN A 371 -13.52 -5.05 -17.10
CA GLN A 371 -13.54 -3.85 -16.28
C GLN A 371 -12.44 -3.85 -15.21
N PHE A 372 -12.09 -5.01 -14.66
CA PHE A 372 -11.00 -5.13 -13.69
C PHE A 372 -9.62 -5.03 -14.34
N ILE A 373 -9.37 -5.68 -15.48
CA ILE A 373 -8.06 -5.57 -16.16
C ILE A 373 -7.85 -4.21 -16.85
N ARG A 374 -8.92 -3.41 -17.02
CA ARG A 374 -8.87 -2.02 -17.49
C ARG A 374 -8.58 -1.00 -16.38
N GLN A 375 -8.24 -1.48 -15.19
CA GLN A 375 -7.84 -0.65 -14.06
C GLN A 375 -6.57 -1.23 -13.47
N VAL A 376 -5.63 -0.37 -13.09
CA VAL A 376 -4.39 -0.78 -12.44
C VAL A 376 -4.03 0.27 -11.40
N GLU A 377 -3.65 -0.19 -10.21
CA GLU A 377 -3.22 0.70 -9.13
C GLU A 377 -2.02 0.14 -8.39
N PHE A 378 -1.00 0.99 -8.20
CA PHE A 378 0.20 0.66 -7.47
C PHE A 378 0.24 1.27 -6.07
N SER A 379 0.93 0.57 -5.17
CA SER A 379 1.23 1.05 -3.82
C SER A 379 2.59 0.54 -3.36
N ALA A 380 3.23 1.25 -2.43
CA ALA A 380 4.48 0.83 -1.80
C ALA A 380 4.28 0.56 -0.31
N ASN A 381 4.96 -0.43 0.27
CA ASN A 381 5.07 -0.56 1.73
C ASN A 381 6.20 0.32 2.25
N THR A 382 5.85 1.44 2.87
CA THR A 382 6.81 2.33 3.55
C THR A 382 6.57 2.40 5.06
N SER A 383 5.72 1.53 5.61
CA SER A 383 5.32 1.56 7.03
C SER A 383 6.51 1.38 7.99
N ASP A 384 7.51 0.60 7.59
CA ASP A 384 8.72 0.33 8.38
C ASP A 384 9.84 1.35 8.10
N THR A 385 9.68 2.19 7.07
CA THR A 385 10.65 3.21 6.61
C THR A 385 10.00 4.60 6.59
N PRO A 386 9.71 5.21 7.76
CA PRO A 386 8.90 6.42 7.85
C PRO A 386 9.54 7.66 7.20
N ASN A 387 10.86 7.64 7.03
CA ASN A 387 11.63 8.73 6.40
C ASN A 387 11.68 8.63 4.87
N LEU A 388 11.08 7.58 4.28
CA LEU A 388 11.03 7.37 2.84
C LEU A 388 9.64 7.68 2.30
N SER A 389 9.59 8.66 1.40
CA SER A 389 8.40 9.01 0.63
C SER A 389 8.46 8.38 -0.76
N VAL A 390 7.35 7.79 -1.20
CA VAL A 390 7.18 7.23 -2.55
C VAL A 390 5.98 7.90 -3.20
N ARG A 391 6.20 8.55 -4.34
CA ARG A 391 5.14 9.14 -5.17
C ARG A 391 5.07 8.41 -6.51
N PHE A 392 3.86 8.22 -7.02
CA PHE A 392 3.65 7.54 -8.30
C PHE A 392 3.27 8.53 -9.38
N PHE A 393 3.76 8.25 -10.58
CA PHE A 393 3.37 8.94 -11.79
C PHE A 393 3.06 7.91 -12.88
N ALA A 394 2.09 8.19 -13.73
CA ALA A 394 1.70 7.27 -14.80
C ALA A 394 1.45 8.01 -16.12
N ASP A 395 1.78 7.34 -17.23
CA ASP A 395 1.39 7.71 -18.59
C ASP A 395 0.33 6.72 -19.08
N CYS A 396 -0.92 6.92 -18.63
CA CYS A 396 -2.02 6.00 -18.92
C CYS A 396 -2.41 5.97 -20.41
N ASN A 397 -2.08 7.03 -21.16
CA ASN A 397 -2.45 7.18 -22.58
C ASN A 397 -1.29 6.81 -23.54
N GLY A 398 -0.10 6.52 -23.03
CA GLY A 398 1.07 6.19 -23.83
C GLY A 398 1.61 7.35 -24.68
N ILE A 399 1.34 8.60 -24.30
CA ILE A 399 1.75 9.80 -25.04
C ILE A 399 3.04 10.45 -24.50
N GLY A 400 3.65 9.85 -23.48
CA GLY A 400 4.87 10.32 -22.82
C GLY A 400 4.64 11.40 -21.76
N ILE A 401 3.39 11.69 -21.40
CA ILE A 401 3.04 12.67 -20.37
C ILE A 401 2.72 11.92 -19.08
N PHE A 402 3.51 12.19 -18.03
CA PHE A 402 3.35 11.57 -16.72
C PHE A 402 2.57 12.49 -15.78
N GLU A 403 1.45 12.00 -15.27
CA GLU A 403 0.63 12.66 -14.26
C GLU A 403 0.93 12.06 -12.88
N GLU A 404 0.86 12.85 -11.81
CA GLU A 404 1.07 12.38 -10.42
C GLU A 404 -0.13 11.57 -9.92
N ILE A 405 -0.23 10.33 -10.41
CA ILE A 405 -1.29 9.38 -10.11
C ILE A 405 -0.68 7.99 -9.92
N SER A 406 -1.26 7.22 -8.98
CA SER A 406 -0.92 5.80 -8.76
C SER A 406 -1.84 4.84 -9.51
N GLU A 407 -2.85 5.37 -10.19
CA GLU A 407 -3.94 4.61 -10.80
C GLU A 407 -4.20 5.04 -12.24
N CYS A 408 -4.36 4.06 -13.13
CA CYS A 408 -4.93 4.25 -14.46
C CYS A 408 -6.28 3.55 -14.58
N LYS A 409 -7.25 4.21 -15.21
CA LYS A 409 -8.60 3.68 -15.46
C LYS A 409 -8.91 3.71 -16.95
N ASN A 410 -9.81 2.82 -17.39
CA ASN A 410 -10.27 2.71 -18.78
C ASN A 410 -9.13 2.50 -19.78
N ILE A 411 -8.09 1.78 -19.36
CA ILE A 411 -6.94 1.47 -20.21
C ILE A 411 -7.34 0.46 -21.28
N GLU A 412 -6.65 0.47 -22.42
CA GLU A 412 -6.84 -0.55 -23.44
C GLU A 412 -6.27 -1.89 -22.97
N GLU A 413 -7.04 -2.97 -23.13
CA GLU A 413 -6.67 -4.31 -22.67
C GLU A 413 -5.34 -4.76 -23.28
N TYR A 414 -4.45 -5.34 -22.45
CA TYR A 414 -3.16 -5.88 -22.87
C TYR A 414 -2.18 -4.86 -23.47
N THR A 415 -2.43 -3.56 -23.32
CA THR A 415 -1.48 -2.50 -23.71
C THR A 415 -0.50 -2.20 -22.58
N PRO A 416 0.78 -1.95 -22.89
CA PRO A 416 1.77 -1.59 -21.87
C PRO A 416 1.56 -0.15 -21.40
N ILE A 417 1.68 0.06 -20.09
CA ILE A 417 1.54 1.36 -19.42
C ILE A 417 2.84 1.66 -18.69
N ASN A 418 3.33 2.87 -18.89
CA ASN A 418 4.55 3.35 -18.23
C ASN A 418 4.21 3.99 -16.89
N PHE A 419 4.87 3.53 -15.84
CA PHE A 419 4.82 4.11 -14.51
C PHE A 419 6.20 4.61 -14.08
N LYS A 420 6.19 5.59 -13.18
CA LYS A 420 7.36 6.06 -12.45
C LYS A 420 7.04 6.08 -10.96
N ALA A 421 7.92 5.51 -10.15
CA ALA A 421 7.94 5.71 -8.71
C ALA A 421 9.08 6.66 -8.37
N GLU A 422 8.75 7.83 -7.82
CA GLU A 422 9.71 8.78 -7.30
C GLU A 422 9.95 8.48 -5.81
N LEU A 423 11.18 8.14 -5.47
CA LEU A 423 11.62 7.88 -4.10
C LEU A 423 12.35 9.12 -3.58
N ASN A 424 11.98 9.58 -2.40
CA ASN A 424 12.63 10.72 -1.73
C ASN A 424 12.75 10.50 -0.23
N LEU A 425 13.85 10.95 0.38
CA LEU A 425 14.02 10.96 1.82
C LEU A 425 13.46 12.25 2.40
N THR A 426 12.53 12.16 3.34
CA THR A 426 12.01 13.33 4.08
C THR A 426 12.96 13.77 5.18
N GLU A 427 13.64 12.80 5.79
CA GLU A 427 14.72 12.99 6.75
C GLU A 427 15.84 12.00 6.42
N TRP A 428 17.08 12.37 6.73
CA TRP A 428 18.22 11.51 6.41
C TRP A 428 18.27 10.30 7.36
N GLU A 429 18.36 9.11 6.78
CA GLU A 429 18.55 7.85 7.48
C GLU A 429 19.57 7.02 6.70
N ASP A 430 20.52 6.40 7.41
CA ASP A 430 21.54 5.58 6.76
C ASP A 430 20.98 4.18 6.49
N PHE A 431 20.65 3.92 5.22
CA PHE A 431 20.33 2.58 4.73
C PHE A 431 21.56 1.93 4.11
N ASP A 432 22.07 0.87 4.75
CA ASP A 432 23.11 0.00 4.18
C ASP A 432 22.52 -0.91 3.09
N GLU A 433 21.35 -1.50 3.34
CA GLU A 433 20.56 -2.28 2.37
C GLU A 433 19.11 -2.43 2.88
N GLU A 434 18.27 -1.42 2.63
CA GLU A 434 16.84 -1.44 2.98
C GLU A 434 16.01 -1.96 1.81
N THR A 435 14.85 -2.57 2.05
CA THR A 435 14.02 -3.12 0.97
C THR A 435 12.57 -2.67 1.07
N ILE A 436 12.08 -2.03 0.01
CA ILE A 436 10.66 -1.78 -0.17
C ILE A 436 10.09 -2.61 -1.31
N ILE A 437 8.78 -2.79 -1.29
CA ILE A 437 7.98 -3.57 -2.22
C ILE A 437 6.93 -2.65 -2.82
N ILE A 438 7.02 -2.43 -4.13
CA ILE A 438 5.95 -1.81 -4.91
C ILE A 438 5.08 -2.93 -5.45
N ARG A 439 3.78 -2.90 -5.15
CA ARG A 439 2.83 -3.95 -5.54
C ARG A 439 1.63 -3.38 -6.27
N GLU A 440 1.11 -4.14 -7.21
CA GLU A 440 -0.21 -3.90 -7.79
C GLU A 440 -1.30 -4.43 -6.83
N LYS A 441 -2.45 -3.77 -6.78
CA LYS A 441 -3.50 -4.07 -5.80
C LYS A 441 -4.36 -5.29 -6.14
N SER A 442 -4.44 -5.69 -7.39
CA SER A 442 -5.31 -6.74 -7.94
C SER A 442 -4.57 -8.06 -8.28
N ILE A 443 -3.25 -8.05 -8.42
CA ILE A 443 -2.41 -9.23 -8.68
C ILE A 443 -1.28 -9.39 -7.65
N ASN A 444 -0.79 -10.62 -7.49
CA ASN A 444 0.33 -10.94 -6.59
C ASN A 444 1.70 -10.78 -7.27
N GLU A 445 1.85 -9.75 -8.10
CA GLU A 445 3.14 -9.37 -8.66
C GLU A 445 3.67 -8.10 -8.01
N GLU A 446 5.00 -8.09 -7.81
CA GLU A 446 5.67 -7.08 -7.02
C GLU A 446 7.01 -6.69 -7.66
N ILE A 447 7.44 -5.47 -7.36
CA ILE A 447 8.79 -4.95 -7.63
C ILE A 447 9.50 -4.83 -6.30
N ILE A 448 10.63 -5.52 -6.17
CA ILE A 448 11.53 -5.41 -5.04
C ILE A 448 12.52 -4.29 -5.35
N VAL A 449 12.54 -3.29 -4.47
CA VAL A 449 13.44 -2.13 -4.58
C VAL A 449 14.41 -2.18 -3.41
N HIS A 450 15.67 -2.47 -3.72
CA HIS A 450 16.79 -2.41 -2.80
C HIS A 450 17.29 -0.96 -2.73
N ILE A 451 17.26 -0.39 -1.54
CA ILE A 451 17.60 1.00 -1.27
C ILE A 451 18.89 1.02 -0.47
N GLU A 452 19.88 1.68 -1.05
CA GLU A 452 21.07 2.11 -0.33
C GLU A 452 21.03 3.63 -0.26
N THR A 453 21.53 4.19 0.83
CA THR A 453 21.85 5.62 0.87
C THR A 453 23.32 5.83 0.59
N VAL A 454 23.68 7.01 0.10
CA VAL A 454 25.08 7.42 0.06
C VAL A 454 25.60 7.48 1.51
N GLY A 455 26.19 6.39 1.95
CA GLY A 455 26.57 6.15 3.34
C GLY A 455 27.86 6.85 3.76
N SER A 456 28.39 6.37 4.89
CA SER A 456 29.61 6.82 5.55
C SER A 456 30.84 6.70 4.65
N CYS A 457 31.81 7.60 4.85
CA CYS A 457 33.05 7.59 4.08
C CYS A 457 33.80 6.27 4.22
N LYS A 458 34.41 5.80 3.11
CA LYS A 458 35.22 4.58 3.07
C LYS A 458 36.69 4.90 2.90
N CYS A 459 37.17 5.91 3.64
CA CYS A 459 38.57 6.31 3.61
C CYS A 459 39.44 5.11 4.00
N GLN A 460 40.53 4.90 3.26
CA GLN A 460 41.52 3.91 3.69
C GLN A 460 42.14 4.40 4.99
N ASN A 461 42.01 3.62 6.07
CA ASN A 461 42.71 3.87 7.32
C ASN A 461 44.21 3.74 7.06
N LEU A 462 44.84 4.87 6.80
CA LEU A 462 46.28 4.96 6.79
C LEU A 462 46.75 4.78 8.22
N ASN A 463 47.81 4.00 8.40
CA ASN A 463 48.60 4.00 9.63
C ASN A 463 49.26 5.38 9.77
N ASN A 464 48.46 6.39 10.10
CA ASN A 464 48.92 7.73 10.39
C ASN A 464 49.34 7.77 11.86
N ASN A 465 50.42 8.50 12.15
CA ASN A 465 50.89 8.76 13.52
C ASN A 465 49.90 9.55 14.39
N LYS A 466 48.70 9.87 13.88
CA LYS A 466 47.64 10.59 14.60
C LYS A 466 46.99 9.63 15.59
N ARG A 467 47.11 9.92 16.89
CA ARG A 467 46.58 9.07 17.95
C ARG A 467 45.33 9.70 18.55
N CYS A 468 44.23 8.96 18.58
CA CYS A 468 43.05 9.31 19.37
C CYS A 468 43.16 8.58 20.70
N THR A 469 43.18 9.31 21.81
CA THR A 469 43.44 8.76 23.15
C THR A 469 42.24 7.99 23.69
N HIS A 470 41.04 8.57 23.55
CA HIS A 470 39.75 7.97 23.91
C HIS A 470 38.76 8.13 22.75
N GLY A 471 38.98 7.35 21.70
CA GLY A 471 38.14 7.38 20.50
C GLY A 471 38.77 6.62 19.34
N SER A 472 38.11 6.69 18.18
CA SER A 472 38.54 6.06 16.93
C SER A 472 38.90 7.09 15.86
N ILE A 473 39.78 6.74 14.93
CA ILE A 473 40.06 7.57 13.75
C ILE A 473 38.95 7.36 12.70
N ASP A 474 38.40 8.44 12.18
CA ASP A 474 37.46 8.49 11.07
C ASP A 474 37.95 9.51 10.04
N CYS A 475 38.48 9.04 8.89
CA CYS A 475 38.93 9.88 7.78
C CYS A 475 39.84 11.07 8.20
N ASP A 476 40.84 10.80 9.06
CA ASP A 476 41.80 11.76 9.63
C ASP A 476 41.25 12.72 10.73
N LEU A 477 40.06 12.43 11.26
CA LEU A 477 39.53 13.04 12.47
C LEU A 477 39.45 12.02 13.61
N CYS A 478 39.53 12.50 14.84
CA CYS A 478 39.24 11.67 16.00
C CYS A 478 37.76 11.78 16.35
N LYS A 479 37.07 10.65 16.30
CA LYS A 479 35.72 10.47 16.82
C LYS A 479 35.82 10.04 18.28
N CYS A 480 35.59 10.99 19.20
CA CYS A 480 35.78 10.77 20.62
C CYS A 480 34.68 9.92 21.24
N ASP A 481 35.07 9.11 22.22
CA ASP A 481 34.12 8.37 23.06
C ASP A 481 33.31 9.35 23.93
N ILE A 482 32.14 8.91 24.38
CA ILE A 482 31.24 9.73 25.21
C ILE A 482 32.00 10.22 26.46
N GLY A 483 31.92 11.53 26.70
CA GLY A 483 32.59 12.19 27.83
C GLY A 483 34.02 12.68 27.53
N TRP A 484 34.49 12.58 26.29
CA TRP A 484 35.79 13.08 25.85
C TRP A 484 35.66 14.09 24.70
N LYS A 485 36.57 15.06 24.67
CA LYS A 485 36.70 16.11 23.64
C LYS A 485 38.17 16.42 23.35
N GLY A 486 38.40 17.34 22.41
CA GLY A 486 39.74 17.71 21.94
C GLY A 486 40.07 17.07 20.59
N GLU A 487 41.11 17.56 19.92
CA GLU A 487 41.51 17.08 18.59
C GLU A 487 41.94 15.60 18.61
N HIS A 488 42.44 15.14 19.75
CA HIS A 488 42.93 13.78 19.99
C HIS A 488 42.17 13.06 21.10
N CYS A 489 40.97 13.54 21.47
CA CYS A 489 40.14 12.98 22.55
C CYS A 489 40.89 12.86 23.88
N GLU A 490 41.71 13.86 24.19
CA GLU A 490 42.60 13.94 25.34
C GLU A 490 41.95 14.61 26.56
N GLU A 491 40.87 15.38 26.35
CA GLU A 491 40.20 16.13 27.40
C GLU A 491 38.91 15.45 27.84
N LYS A 492 38.72 15.30 29.16
CA LYS A 492 37.46 14.81 29.72
C LYS A 492 36.47 15.97 29.85
N CYS A 493 35.24 15.78 29.40
CA CYS A 493 34.17 16.74 29.60
C CYS A 493 33.87 16.93 31.10
N SER A 494 33.54 18.15 31.53
CA SER A 494 33.07 18.43 32.88
C SER A 494 31.65 17.87 33.11
N ASP A 495 31.22 17.76 34.38
CA ASP A 495 29.90 17.21 34.75
C ASP A 495 28.69 17.96 34.12
N SER A 496 28.92 19.10 33.46
CA SER A 496 27.93 19.79 32.63
C SER A 496 28.11 19.44 31.14
N LEU A 497 27.10 18.78 30.55
CA LEU A 497 27.06 18.38 29.13
C LEU A 497 27.24 19.56 28.13
N ILE A 498 27.00 20.81 28.56
CA ILE A 498 27.20 22.02 27.75
C ILE A 498 28.68 22.19 27.36
N ASP A 499 29.58 21.76 28.23
CA ASP A 499 31.03 21.83 28.02
C ASP A 499 31.56 20.74 27.06
N CYS A 500 30.66 19.84 26.63
CA CYS A 500 30.90 18.73 25.71
C CYS A 500 30.34 19.04 24.30
N ILE A 501 29.88 20.27 24.07
CA ILE A 501 29.44 20.80 22.77
C ILE A 501 30.60 21.61 22.18
N ASN A 502 31.00 21.31 20.95
CA ASN A 502 32.08 22.04 20.30
C ASN A 502 31.57 23.43 19.83
N ASN A 503 32.34 24.50 20.06
CA ASN A 503 31.94 25.90 19.78
C ASN A 503 31.66 26.21 18.29
N THR A 504 31.89 25.26 17.38
CA THR A 504 31.70 25.40 15.93
C THR A 504 30.60 24.50 15.36
N SER A 505 29.94 23.69 16.18
CA SER A 505 28.84 22.80 15.76
C SER A 505 27.70 22.83 16.79
N GLU A 506 26.45 22.91 16.34
CA GLU A 506 25.25 22.81 17.21
C GLU A 506 25.07 21.42 17.88
N TYR A 507 26.00 20.48 17.70
CA TYR A 507 25.87 19.09 18.15
C TYR A 507 26.75 18.75 19.36
N LEU A 508 26.17 17.96 20.27
CA LEU A 508 26.83 17.38 21.43
C LEU A 508 27.82 16.27 21.02
N CYS A 509 28.99 16.19 21.66
CA CYS A 509 29.98 15.11 21.45
C CYS A 509 30.50 15.00 20.00
N SER A 510 31.00 16.09 19.41
CA SER A 510 31.72 16.06 18.12
C SER A 510 31.00 15.28 17.01
N GLY A 511 29.67 15.39 16.94
CA GLY A 511 28.84 14.79 15.88
C GLY A 511 28.35 13.35 16.13
N SER A 512 28.46 12.82 17.35
CA SER A 512 28.09 11.42 17.65
C SER A 512 26.83 11.22 18.51
N GLY A 513 26.03 12.27 18.73
CA GLY A 513 24.75 12.17 19.45
C GLY A 513 23.62 12.86 18.71
N HIS A 514 22.54 12.14 18.42
CA HIS A 514 21.26 12.76 18.07
C HIS A 514 20.66 13.30 19.38
N SER A 515 20.56 14.62 19.51
CA SER A 515 19.87 15.25 20.64
C SER A 515 18.40 15.45 20.27
N ASP A 516 17.54 14.55 20.71
CA ASP A 516 16.12 14.88 20.84
C ASP A 516 15.96 15.85 22.03
N GLU A 517 15.35 17.00 21.77
CA GLU A 517 15.00 17.96 22.82
C GLU A 517 14.01 17.33 23.81
N ARG A 518 14.51 17.12 25.03
CA ARG A 518 13.83 16.80 26.31
C ARG A 518 13.89 15.34 26.75
N ASP A 519 14.95 14.97 27.45
CA ASP A 519 14.94 14.62 28.89
C ASP A 519 16.33 14.16 29.31
N TRP A 520 16.87 14.69 30.42
CA TRP A 520 18.18 14.28 30.94
C TRP A 520 18.00 13.41 32.17
N SER A 521 18.04 12.09 31.98
CA SER A 521 18.54 11.17 33.00
C SER A 521 19.19 9.96 32.34
N TRP A 522 20.35 9.58 32.85
CA TRP A 522 21.11 8.42 32.39
C TRP A 522 20.29 7.14 32.56
N SER A 523 20.14 6.37 31.49
CA SER A 523 19.90 4.93 31.58
C SER A 523 20.67 4.21 30.48
N ASP A 524 21.35 3.12 30.84
CA ASP A 524 22.23 2.30 30.01
C ASP A 524 21.53 1.53 28.86
N SER A 525 20.37 1.98 28.37
CA SER A 525 19.72 1.35 27.22
C SER A 525 18.65 2.27 26.61
N CYS A 526 18.88 2.74 25.38
CA CYS A 526 17.87 3.46 24.62
C CYS A 526 16.72 2.52 24.21
N THR A 527 15.52 2.72 24.76
CA THR A 527 14.26 2.20 24.21
C THR A 527 13.24 3.34 24.07
N LYS A 528 12.62 3.46 22.89
CA LYS A 528 11.61 4.48 22.54
C LYS A 528 10.41 4.42 23.51
N SER A 529 10.08 5.54 24.17
CA SER A 529 8.81 5.74 24.86
C SER A 529 8.11 7.00 24.33
N LYS A 530 6.89 6.82 23.81
CA LYS A 530 6.00 7.88 23.32
C LYS A 530 5.16 8.44 24.47
N THR A 531 5.35 9.70 24.86
CA THR A 531 4.31 10.48 25.56
C THR A 531 4.40 11.98 25.21
N LYS A 532 3.35 12.52 24.57
CA LYS A 532 3.14 13.96 24.31
C LYS A 532 2.54 14.63 25.55
N THR A 533 3.08 15.76 25.98
CA THR A 533 2.37 16.72 26.85
C THR A 533 2.18 18.08 26.15
N LYS A 534 0.94 18.58 26.24
CA LYS A 534 0.45 19.88 25.73
C LYS A 534 1.15 21.04 26.45
N ASN A 535 1.95 21.87 25.75
CA ASN A 535 1.94 23.35 25.88
C ASN A 535 3.05 24.13 25.16
N ASP A 536 3.73 23.60 24.14
CA ASP A 536 4.68 24.41 23.36
C ASP A 536 4.14 24.77 21.97
N GLN A 537 3.99 26.07 21.70
CA GLN A 537 3.82 26.60 20.34
C GLN A 537 5.20 26.98 19.78
N CYS A 538 5.86 26.03 19.12
CA CYS A 538 6.96 26.34 18.19
C CYS A 538 6.37 26.59 16.80
N ASN A 539 6.60 27.79 16.25
CA ASN A 539 6.22 28.10 14.88
C ASN A 539 7.30 27.59 13.92
N THR A 540 6.98 26.53 13.18
CA THR A 540 7.92 25.75 12.36
C THR A 540 8.44 26.45 11.09
N LYS A 541 8.07 27.71 10.83
CA LYS A 541 8.50 28.44 9.62
C LYS A 541 9.69 29.40 9.79
N THR A 542 10.07 29.78 11.01
CA THR A 542 11.05 30.88 11.19
C THR A 542 12.23 30.58 12.10
N LYS A 543 12.38 29.36 12.64
CA LYS A 543 13.52 28.92 13.48
C LYS A 543 14.04 30.01 14.45
N ASN A 544 13.16 30.65 15.21
CA ASN A 544 13.54 31.60 16.26
C ASN A 544 12.79 31.28 17.55
N CYS A 545 13.51 30.83 18.58
CA CYS A 545 13.00 30.68 19.94
C CYS A 545 13.51 31.88 20.78
N GLN A 546 12.60 32.72 21.28
CA GLN A 546 12.95 33.77 22.25
C GLN A 546 12.72 33.27 23.67
N LEU A 547 13.78 33.27 24.49
CA LEU A 547 13.71 33.07 25.94
C LEU A 547 13.11 34.33 26.60
N ARG A 548 11.96 34.21 27.28
CA ARG A 548 11.52 35.19 28.28
C ARG A 548 12.06 34.79 29.65
N SER A 549 12.82 35.67 30.28
CA SER A 549 13.24 35.58 31.67
C SER A 549 12.03 35.62 32.62
N LEU A 550 11.89 34.60 33.46
CA LEU A 550 10.89 34.53 34.52
C LEU A 550 11.30 35.46 35.67
N GLU A 551 10.60 36.57 35.85
CA GLU A 551 10.47 37.24 37.15
C GLU A 551 9.36 36.56 37.95
N HIS A 552 9.64 36.21 39.21
CA HIS A 552 8.65 35.72 40.16
C HIS A 552 7.71 36.84 40.62
N PRO A 553 6.40 36.57 40.71
CA PRO A 553 5.56 37.19 41.74
C PRO A 553 4.83 36.16 42.61
N GLN A 554 4.32 36.71 43.71
CA GLN A 554 4.05 36.09 45.00
C GLN A 554 2.85 35.13 45.06
N LYS A 555 2.90 34.27 46.09
CA LYS A 555 1.80 33.43 46.60
C LYS A 555 0.58 34.25 46.99
N GLU A 556 -0.60 33.83 46.55
CA GLU A 556 -1.85 33.99 47.31
C GLU A 556 -2.59 32.65 47.42
N ASN A 557 -3.13 32.42 48.62
CA ASN A 557 -3.83 31.22 49.06
C ASN A 557 -5.23 31.10 48.45
N SER A 558 -5.61 29.91 48.00
CA SER A 558 -6.93 29.33 48.31
C SER A 558 -7.00 27.85 47.93
N THR A 559 -7.55 27.05 48.86
CA THR A 559 -7.79 25.61 48.81
C THR A 559 -8.91 25.21 47.81
N PRO A 560 -8.90 23.97 47.29
CA PRO A 560 -9.80 23.52 46.22
C PRO A 560 -11.14 22.95 46.75
N PRO A 561 -12.27 23.07 46.00
CA PRO A 561 -13.47 22.29 46.29
C PRO A 561 -13.55 21.00 45.45
N THR A 562 -14.22 20.02 46.05
CA THR A 562 -14.41 18.61 45.68
C THR A 562 -15.44 18.37 44.55
N PRO A 563 -15.46 17.16 43.93
CA PRO A 563 -16.23 16.89 42.72
C PRO A 563 -17.65 16.41 43.01
N SER A 564 -18.64 17.29 42.82
CA SER A 564 -20.01 16.91 42.46
C SER A 564 -20.64 18.09 41.73
N ASP A 565 -20.77 18.00 40.39
CA ASP A 565 -21.74 18.72 39.55
C ASP A 565 -21.38 18.56 38.04
N ALA A 566 -21.22 17.31 37.60
CA ALA A 566 -21.03 16.97 36.19
C ALA A 566 -22.11 15.98 35.71
N ILE A 567 -23.36 16.20 36.12
CA ILE A 567 -24.55 15.54 35.56
C ILE A 567 -25.67 16.59 35.47
N HIS A 568 -25.64 17.42 34.44
CA HIS A 568 -26.80 18.08 33.83
C HIS A 568 -26.34 19.07 32.76
N LYS A 569 -26.01 18.57 31.55
CA LYS A 569 -26.02 19.36 30.31
C LYS A 569 -25.72 18.49 29.08
N GLU A 570 -26.63 17.55 28.78
CA GLU A 570 -26.68 16.96 27.43
C GLU A 570 -28.06 16.36 27.13
N TYR A 571 -29.11 17.16 27.29
CA TYR A 571 -30.44 16.90 26.73
C TYR A 571 -31.15 18.23 26.59
N THR A 572 -30.96 18.94 25.46
CA THR A 572 -31.93 19.88 24.84
C THR A 572 -31.32 20.46 23.54
N ILE A 573 -31.20 19.68 22.47
CA ILE A 573 -31.18 20.22 21.09
C ILE A 573 -31.79 19.15 20.16
N LEU A 574 -33.12 19.05 20.14
CA LEU A 574 -33.90 18.44 19.05
C LEU A 574 -35.38 18.85 19.22
N ARG A 575 -35.66 20.15 19.04
CA ARG A 575 -36.99 20.67 18.72
C ARG A 575 -36.82 21.98 17.97
N ASN A 576 -36.92 21.91 16.64
CA ASN A 576 -37.61 22.87 15.77
C ASN A 576 -37.08 22.72 14.34
N THR A 577 -37.80 21.97 13.52
CA THR A 577 -38.19 22.37 12.16
C THR A 577 -39.19 21.35 11.63
N SER A 578 -40.47 21.73 11.66
CA SER A 578 -41.55 21.11 10.88
C SER A 578 -42.15 22.22 10.02
N LEU A 579 -41.98 22.09 8.71
CA LEU A 579 -42.93 22.45 7.65
C LEU A 579 -42.43 21.85 6.33
#